data_AF-A0A7C3YRG9-F1
#
_entry.id   AF-A0A7C3YRG9-F1
#
_cell.length_a   1.000
_cell.length_b   1.000
_cell.length_c   1.000
_cell.angle_alpha   90.00
_cell.angle_beta   90.00
_cell.angle_gamma   90.00
#
_symmetry.space_group_name_H-M   'P 1'
#
loop_
_entity.id
_entity.type
_entity.pdbx_description
1 polymer ?
#
loop_
_entity_poly.entity_id
_entity_poly.type
_entity_poly.pdbx_seq_one_letter_code
_entity_poly.pdbx_strand_id
1 'polypeptide(L)'
;MDICTDDSFCFACSPKNECGLHLTFDDEGDVTRTRFVPHERYQGWTGILHGGVVATVLDETMAQWLWRRNITAMTAEMEIRFSKAVPVG
;
A
#
# COMPACT_ATOMS: atom_id res chain seq x y z
N MET A 1 15.92 19.03 -4.54
CA MET A 1 15.93 17.77 -3.80
C MET A 1 15.48 16.73 -4.80
N ASP A 2 16.42 16.02 -5.39
CA ASP A 2 16.10 14.99 -6.39
C ASP A 2 15.44 13.84 -5.66
N ILE A 3 14.11 13.77 -5.74
CA ILE A 3 13.35 12.64 -5.25
C ILE A 3 13.75 11.47 -6.15
N CYS A 4 14.43 10.48 -5.57
CA CYS A 4 14.82 9.28 -6.29
C CYS A 4 13.56 8.62 -6.85
N THR A 5 13.43 8.58 -8.18
CA THR A 5 12.28 8.00 -8.89
C THR A 5 12.41 6.48 -9.06
N ASP A 6 13.44 5.87 -8.47
CA ASP A 6 13.64 4.42 -8.54
C ASP A 6 12.82 3.73 -7.44
N ASP A 7 11.67 3.19 -7.84
CA ASP A 7 10.78 2.39 -7.01
C ASP A 7 11.17 0.90 -7.00
N SER A 8 12.33 0.52 -7.56
CA SER A 8 12.75 -0.88 -7.73
C SER A 8 12.71 -1.70 -6.43
N PHE A 9 12.71 -1.08 -5.26
CA PHE A 9 12.62 -1.76 -3.97
C PHE A 9 11.45 -1.29 -3.08
N CYS A 10 10.46 -0.59 -3.63
CA CYS A 10 9.28 -0.19 -2.86
C CYS A 10 8.65 -1.41 -2.14
N PHE A 11 8.45 -1.29 -0.83
CA PHE A 11 7.89 -2.37 -0.03
C PHE A 11 6.45 -2.70 -0.43
N ALA A 12 5.66 -1.72 -0.87
CA ALA A 12 4.27 -1.92 -1.17
C ALA A 12 4.04 -2.42 -2.61
N CYS A 13 4.59 -1.76 -3.63
CA CYS A 13 4.23 -2.02 -5.04
C CYS A 13 5.33 -2.67 -5.90
N SER A 14 6.61 -2.67 -5.48
CA SER A 14 7.68 -3.19 -6.34
C SER A 14 7.58 -4.70 -6.50
N PRO A 15 7.57 -5.25 -7.73
CA PRO A 15 7.60 -6.69 -7.96
C PRO A 15 8.95 -7.34 -7.63
N LYS A 16 10.02 -6.54 -7.43
CA LYS A 16 11.38 -7.05 -7.18
C LYS A 16 11.69 -7.21 -5.69
N ASN A 17 10.94 -6.56 -4.81
CA ASN A 17 11.18 -6.66 -3.36
C ASN A 17 10.62 -7.98 -2.85
N GLU A 18 11.44 -9.00 -2.63
CA GLU A 18 11.00 -10.34 -2.19
C GLU A 18 10.16 -10.34 -0.91
N CYS A 19 10.36 -9.34 -0.04
CA CYS A 19 9.63 -9.18 1.21
C CYS A 19 8.40 -8.27 1.10
N GLY A 20 8.19 -7.64 -0.06
CA GLY A 20 7.14 -6.65 -0.31
C GLY A 20 5.72 -7.22 -0.40
N LEU A 21 4.75 -6.33 -0.51
CA LEU A 21 3.32 -6.66 -0.66
C LEU A 21 2.90 -6.91 -2.11
N HIS A 22 3.72 -6.47 -3.08
CA HIS A 22 3.50 -6.65 -4.53
C HIS A 22 2.14 -6.12 -5.00
N LEU A 23 1.70 -4.99 -4.45
CA LEU A 23 0.44 -4.36 -4.80
C LEU A 23 0.43 -3.96 -6.28
N THR A 24 -0.66 -4.29 -6.94
CA THR A 24 -0.96 -3.87 -8.31
C THR A 24 -2.16 -2.94 -8.31
N PHE A 25 -2.22 -2.03 -9.28
CA PHE A 25 -3.19 -0.94 -9.29
C PHE A 25 -3.84 -0.78 -10.64
N ASP A 26 -5.17 -0.66 -10.61
CA ASP A 26 -6.04 -0.37 -11.76
C ASP A 26 -6.77 0.96 -11.53
N ASP A 27 -7.01 1.69 -12.61
CA ASP A 27 -7.77 2.95 -12.57
C ASP A 27 -9.15 2.77 -13.20
N GLU A 28 -10.18 3.19 -12.48
CA GLU A 28 -11.57 3.29 -12.96
C GLU A 28 -12.04 4.75 -12.87
N GLY A 29 -11.86 5.48 -13.97
CA GLY A 29 -12.12 6.92 -14.00
C GLY A 29 -11.18 7.66 -13.05
N ASP A 30 -11.74 8.34 -12.05
CA ASP A 30 -10.95 9.07 -11.05
C ASP A 30 -10.58 8.23 -9.82
N VAL A 31 -10.83 6.92 -9.85
CA VAL A 31 -10.58 6.01 -8.72
C VAL A 31 -9.41 5.09 -9.02
N THR A 32 -8.40 5.09 -8.16
CA THR A 32 -7.32 4.10 -8.18
C THR A 32 -7.64 2.99 -7.18
N ARG A 33 -7.51 1.73 -7.60
CA ARG A 33 -7.85 0.55 -6.77
C ARG A 33 -6.72 -0.46 -6.77
N THR A 34 -6.59 -1.17 -5.64
CA THR A 34 -5.77 -2.37 -5.52
C THR A 34 -6.57 -3.50 -4.90
N ARG A 35 -6.13 -4.74 -5.13
CA ARG A 35 -6.64 -5.95 -4.48
C ARG A 35 -5.48 -6.64 -3.79
N PHE A 36 -5.66 -6.91 -2.50
CA PHE A 36 -4.64 -7.52 -1.66
C PHE A 36 -5.24 -8.65 -0.85
N VAL A 37 -4.63 -9.83 -0.96
CA VAL A 37 -4.95 -11.01 -0.15
C VAL A 37 -3.81 -11.18 0.87
N PRO A 38 -4.02 -10.83 2.14
CA PRO A 38 -2.95 -10.84 3.13
C PRO A 38 -2.50 -12.24 3.51
N HIS A 39 -1.21 -12.52 3.30
CA HIS A 39 -0.57 -13.74 3.81
C HIS A 39 -0.49 -13.73 5.34
N GLU A 40 -0.58 -14.92 5.95
CA GLU A 40 -0.40 -15.14 7.39
C GLU A 40 0.89 -14.55 7.99
N ARG A 41 1.96 -14.33 7.22
CA ARG A 41 3.21 -13.76 7.75
C ARG A 41 3.08 -12.28 8.14
N TYR A 42 1.99 -11.64 7.72
CA TYR A 42 1.69 -10.23 7.99
C TYR A 42 0.76 -10.04 9.20
N GLN A 43 0.49 -11.09 9.96
CA GLN A 43 -0.37 -11.04 11.13
C GLN A 43 0.22 -10.13 12.22
N GLY A 44 -0.64 -9.31 12.84
CA GLY A 44 -0.33 -8.60 14.09
C GLY A 44 -0.91 -9.30 15.31
N TRP A 45 -1.97 -10.08 15.10
CA TRP A 45 -2.58 -10.98 16.06
C TRP A 45 -2.98 -12.27 15.33
N THR A 46 -3.13 -13.38 16.05
CA THR A 46 -3.54 -14.66 15.45
C THR A 46 -4.84 -14.51 14.65
N GLY A 47 -4.76 -14.83 13.36
CA GLY A 47 -5.82 -14.73 12.36
C GLY A 47 -6.04 -13.34 11.78
N ILE A 48 -5.38 -12.29 12.28
CA ILE A 48 -5.69 -10.89 11.96
C ILE A 48 -4.46 -10.15 11.42
N LEU A 49 -4.63 -9.51 10.27
CA LEU A 49 -3.62 -8.68 9.61
C LEU A 49 -3.15 -7.53 10.52
N HIS A 50 -1.84 -7.30 10.56
CA HIS A 50 -1.27 -6.20 11.33
C HIS A 50 -1.80 -4.85 10.81
N GLY A 51 -2.26 -3.98 11.72
CA GLY A 51 -2.84 -2.67 11.35
C GLY A 51 -1.87 -1.78 10.56
N GLY A 52 -0.56 -1.91 10.81
CA GLY A 52 0.48 -1.25 10.01
C GLY A 52 0.51 -1.69 8.54
N VAL A 53 0.21 -2.96 8.24
CA VAL A 53 0.15 -3.43 6.84
C VAL A 53 -1.09 -2.88 6.15
N VAL A 54 -2.23 -2.81 6.86
CA VAL A 54 -3.42 -2.12 6.36
C VAL A 54 -3.10 -0.65 6.07
N ALA A 55 -2.40 0.03 6.98
CA ALA A 55 -1.96 1.41 6.79
C ALA A 55 -1.06 1.57 5.56
N THR A 56 -0.10 0.66 5.34
CA THR A 56 0.76 0.66 4.14
C THR A 56 -0.05 0.51 2.86
N VAL A 57 -1.05 -0.38 2.82
CA VAL A 57 -1.90 -0.54 1.63
C VAL A 57 -2.69 0.74 1.35
N LEU A 58 -3.22 1.40 2.39
CA LEU A 58 -3.93 2.68 2.25
C LEU A 58 -3.01 3.80 1.77
N ASP A 59 -1.83 3.95 2.39
CA ASP A 59 -0.82 4.94 2.03
C ASP A 59 -0.38 4.82 0.57
N GLU A 60 0.03 3.61 0.17
CA GLU A 60 0.47 3.35 -1.21
C GLU A 60 -0.67 3.59 -2.21
N THR A 61 -1.93 3.24 -1.86
CA THR A 61 -3.07 3.50 -2.76
C THR A 61 -3.28 5.00 -2.98
N MET A 62 -3.15 5.83 -1.93
CA MET A 62 -3.23 7.28 -2.06
C MET A 62 -2.06 7.85 -2.87
N ALA A 63 -0.84 7.37 -2.63
CA ALA A 63 0.35 7.79 -3.37
C ALA A 63 0.24 7.45 -4.86
N GLN A 64 -0.23 6.24 -5.20
CA GLN A 64 -0.42 5.78 -6.57
C GLN A 64 -1.42 6.65 -7.34
N TRP A 65 -2.49 7.12 -6.67
CA TRP A 65 -3.43 8.05 -7.29
C TRP A 65 -2.76 9.35 -7.76
N LEU A 66 -1.85 9.91 -6.93
CA LEU A 66 -1.09 11.12 -7.26
C LEU A 66 -0.04 10.86 -8.34
N TRP A 67 0.76 9.80 -8.20
CA TRP A 67 1.82 9.46 -9.14
C TRP A 67 1.29 9.22 -10.56
N ARG A 68 0.13 8.53 -10.69
CA ARG A 68 -0.53 8.29 -11.98
C ARG A 68 -1.06 9.56 -12.65
N ARG A 69 -1.13 10.67 -11.91
CA ARG A 69 -1.47 12.01 -12.40
C ARG A 69 -0.23 12.91 -12.58
N ASN A 70 0.97 12.31 -12.55
CA ASN A 70 2.27 13.01 -12.60
C ASN A 70 2.45 14.03 -11.46
N ILE A 71 1.85 13.76 -10.30
CA ILE A 71 2.02 14.58 -9.09
C ILE A 71 3.00 13.86 -8.17
N THR A 72 4.17 14.44 -7.97
CA THR A 72 5.16 13.93 -7.01
C THR A 72 4.89 14.52 -5.64
N ALA A 73 4.57 13.66 -4.68
CA ALA A 73 4.32 14.03 -3.29
C ALA A 73 4.89 12.96 -2.34
N MET A 74 5.04 13.36 -1.08
CA MET A 74 5.34 12.46 0.03
C MET A 74 4.22 12.59 1.07
N THR A 75 3.89 11.50 1.75
CA THR A 75 2.91 11.51 2.82
C THR A 75 3.42 12.37 3.97
N ALA A 76 2.73 13.47 4.26
CA ALA A 76 3.05 14.36 5.38
C ALA A 76 2.35 13.92 6.67
N GLU A 77 1.09 13.51 6.55
CA GLU A 77 0.25 13.03 7.64
C GLU A 77 -0.76 12.02 7.10
N MET A 78 -1.07 11.01 7.90
CA MET A 78 -2.10 10.02 7.59
C MET A 78 -2.87 9.68 8.87
N GLU A 79 -4.17 9.99 8.89
CA GLU A 79 -5.08 9.62 9.98
C GLU A 79 -5.90 8.40 9.55
N ILE A 80 -5.85 7.33 10.34
CA ILE A 80 -6.56 6.08 10.04
C ILE A 80 -7.49 5.71 11.19
N ARG A 81 -8.74 5.37 10.84
CA ARG A 81 -9.69 4.73 11.75
C ARG A 81 -9.95 3.28 11.35
N PHE A 82 -9.42 2.35 12.13
CA PHE A 82 -9.70 0.92 11.97
C PHE A 82 -11.08 0.57 12.52
N SER A 83 -12.01 0.19 11.65
CA SER A 83 -13.40 -0.06 12.04
C SER A 83 -13.71 -1.53 12.34
N LYS A 84 -13.00 -2.46 11.68
CA LYS A 84 -13.15 -3.92 11.85
C LYS A 84 -11.80 -4.59 11.67
N ALA A 85 -11.64 -5.76 12.29
CA ALA A 85 -10.47 -6.61 12.06
C ALA A 85 -10.44 -7.13 10.62
N VAL A 86 -9.26 -7.27 10.04
CA VAL A 86 -9.03 -7.80 8.69
C VAL A 86 -8.44 -9.21 8.82
N PRO A 87 -9.16 -10.27 8.47
CA PRO A 87 -8.62 -11.63 8.47
C PRO A 87 -7.48 -11.78 7.47
N VAL A 88 -6.53 -12.67 7.78
CA VAL A 88 -5.57 -13.18 6.80
C VAL A 88 -6.14 -14.39 6.03
N GLY A 89 -5.60 -14.67 4.85
CA GLY A 89 -6.08 -15.73 3.93
C GLY A 89 -7.23 -15.26 3.06
#